data_AF-A0A0C3KX99-F1
#
_entry.id   AF-A0A0C3KX99-F1
#
_cell.length_a   1.000
_cell.length_b   1.000
_cell.length_c   1.000
_cell.angle_alpha   90.00
_cell.angle_beta   90.00
_cell.angle_gamma   90.00
#
_symmetry.space_group_name_H-M   'P 1'
#
loop_
_entity.id
_entity.type
_entity.pdbx_description
1 polymer ?
#
loop_
_entity_poly.entity_id
_entity_poly.type
_entity_poly.pdbx_seq_one_letter_code
_entity_poly.pdbx_strand_id
1 'polypeptide(L)'
;MSSSQVPQPVHVLSPDLVGVLKNRVEATLVALIKKNKHTRYFSESPVFAAFHSAIRDFGREDYDAISDDILLEAFRTTIPFTNYNSYEPFVAKFLTETCQEDDVRDMFSPGLPHHIAVTSSTSSPKPKFFCKYQHQDSMRRNLGDSGEIFWTFSLHYRQLVKIQDRNGDIIKTVPAGLGSSGGVRMLHGLEVENDHSNIKLAGTPRHSTLKCFHFIVKLSLTRGVVHFSDRRRLHPRLSRILAHAHTLCTRGWQGRDDIYNLYYVRS
;
A
#
# COMPACT_ATOMS: atom_id res chain seq x y z
N MET A 1 -15.65 37.39 -19.63
CA MET A 1 -15.11 36.65 -18.47
C MET A 1 -16.08 35.53 -18.15
N SER A 2 -15.74 34.29 -18.50
CA SER A 2 -16.60 33.13 -18.22
C SER A 2 -16.49 32.82 -16.72
N SER A 3 -17.61 32.87 -15.99
CA SER A 3 -17.63 32.50 -14.58
C SER A 3 -17.22 31.04 -14.47
N SER A 4 -16.18 30.77 -13.67
CA SER A 4 -15.79 29.41 -13.32
C SER A 4 -16.94 28.81 -12.49
N GLN A 5 -17.85 28.11 -13.16
CA GLN A 5 -18.89 27.36 -12.49
C GLN A 5 -18.23 26.17 -11.81
N VAL A 6 -18.26 26.17 -10.48
CA VAL A 6 -17.95 24.98 -9.68
C VAL A 6 -18.88 23.87 -10.16
N PRO A 7 -18.36 22.71 -10.62
CA PRO A 7 -19.18 21.60 -11.06
C PRO A 7 -20.14 21.20 -9.94
N GLN A 8 -21.45 21.16 -10.25
CA GLN A 8 -22.42 20.70 -9.25
C GLN A 8 -22.24 19.19 -9.00
N PRO A 9 -22.35 18.72 -7.74
CA PRO A 9 -22.27 17.31 -7.42
C PRO A 9 -23.33 16.50 -8.18
N VAL A 10 -22.89 15.44 -8.87
CA VAL A 10 -23.79 14.50 -9.53
C VAL A 10 -24.31 13.52 -8.48
N HIS A 11 -25.58 13.66 -8.09
CA HIS A 11 -26.19 12.80 -7.06
C HIS A 11 -26.70 11.46 -7.60
N VAL A 12 -26.93 11.36 -8.92
CA VAL A 12 -27.38 10.13 -9.59
C VAL A 12 -26.61 9.98 -10.89
N LEU A 13 -26.03 8.80 -11.10
CA LEU A 13 -25.31 8.48 -12.33
C LEU A 13 -26.31 8.26 -13.46
N SER A 14 -26.01 8.77 -14.66
CA SER A 14 -26.82 8.45 -15.83
C SER A 14 -26.77 6.95 -16.15
N PRO A 15 -27.81 6.38 -16.79
CA PRO A 15 -27.81 4.96 -17.18
C PRO A 15 -26.57 4.55 -17.98
N ASP A 16 -26.11 5.40 -18.90
CA ASP A 16 -24.91 5.16 -19.69
C ASP A 16 -23.66 5.06 -18.81
N LEU A 17 -23.52 5.98 -17.85
CA LEU A 17 -22.38 5.98 -16.93
C LEU A 17 -22.42 4.78 -15.98
N VAL A 18 -23.61 4.36 -15.53
CA VAL A 18 -23.79 3.12 -14.78
C VAL A 18 -23.34 1.92 -15.62
N GLY A 19 -23.72 1.84 -16.89
CA GLY A 19 -23.30 0.79 -17.81
C GLY A 19 -21.78 0.73 -17.99
N VAL A 20 -21.14 1.88 -18.25
CA VAL A 20 -19.68 1.97 -18.40
C VAL A 20 -18.95 1.55 -17.12
N LEU A 21 -19.42 2.01 -15.96
CA LEU A 21 -18.82 1.66 -14.67
C LEU A 21 -18.97 0.17 -14.38
N LYS A 22 -20.16 -0.40 -14.62
CA LYS A 22 -20.41 -1.83 -14.44
C LYS A 22 -19.45 -2.66 -15.29
N ASN A 23 -19.39 -2.39 -16.60
CA ASN A 23 -18.51 -3.12 -17.52
C ASN A 23 -17.04 -3.01 -17.11
N ARG A 24 -16.59 -1.83 -16.68
CA ARG A 24 -15.22 -1.62 -16.20
C ARG A 24 -14.92 -2.41 -14.93
N VAL A 25 -15.83 -2.42 -13.96
CA VAL A 25 -15.67 -3.16 -12.70
C VAL A 25 -15.65 -4.66 -12.97
N GLU A 26 -16.57 -5.16 -13.80
CA GLU A 26 -16.65 -6.57 -14.20
C GLU A 26 -15.39 -7.03 -14.93
N ALA A 27 -14.95 -6.28 -15.95
CA ALA A 27 -13.71 -6.58 -16.66
C ALA A 27 -12.48 -6.56 -15.75
N THR A 28 -12.43 -5.61 -14.79
CA THR A 28 -11.35 -5.56 -13.80
C THR A 28 -11.37 -6.79 -12.89
N LEU A 29 -12.54 -7.22 -12.44
CA LEU A 29 -12.69 -8.40 -11.60
C LEU A 29 -12.24 -9.67 -12.34
N VAL A 30 -12.66 -9.87 -13.58
CA VAL A 30 -12.22 -10.98 -14.42
C VAL A 30 -10.71 -10.98 -14.57
N ALA A 31 -10.12 -9.83 -14.90
CA ALA A 31 -8.67 -9.69 -15.04
C ALA A 31 -7.93 -10.05 -13.74
N LEU A 32 -8.47 -9.66 -12.57
CA LEU A 32 -7.91 -10.02 -11.28
C LEU A 32 -8.01 -11.52 -10.98
N ILE A 33 -9.15 -12.16 -11.29
CA ILE A 33 -9.32 -13.61 -11.12
C ILE A 33 -8.30 -14.35 -11.99
N LYS A 34 -8.26 -14.05 -13.30
CA LYS A 34 -7.34 -14.69 -14.24
C LYS A 34 -5.87 -14.49 -13.86
N LYS A 35 -5.51 -13.28 -13.42
CA LYS A 35 -4.14 -12.97 -12.99
C LYS A 35 -3.71 -13.71 -11.73
N ASN A 36 -4.62 -13.87 -10.77
CA ASN A 36 -4.29 -14.43 -9.46
C ASN A 36 -4.68 -15.91 -9.31
N LYS A 37 -5.16 -16.57 -10.37
CA LYS A 37 -5.65 -17.96 -10.32
C LYS A 37 -4.62 -19.00 -9.84
N HIS A 38 -3.33 -18.72 -10.04
CA HIS A 38 -2.24 -19.59 -9.59
C HIS A 38 -1.60 -19.14 -8.28
N THR A 39 -2.15 -18.13 -7.62
CA THR A 39 -1.63 -17.69 -6.33
C THR A 39 -2.00 -18.67 -5.24
N ARG A 40 -1.18 -18.72 -4.20
CA ARG A 40 -1.38 -19.61 -3.07
C ARG A 40 -2.65 -19.28 -2.31
N TYR A 41 -2.92 -18.00 -2.05
CA TYR A 41 -4.16 -17.59 -1.37
C TYR A 41 -5.40 -17.98 -2.16
N PHE A 42 -5.38 -17.83 -3.48
CA PHE A 42 -6.50 -18.24 -4.32
C PHE A 42 -6.72 -19.75 -4.24
N SER A 43 -5.64 -20.55 -4.34
CA SER A 43 -5.72 -22.02 -4.43
C SER A 43 -5.92 -22.73 -3.08
N GLU A 44 -5.28 -22.23 -2.02
CA GLU A 44 -5.22 -22.88 -0.70
C GLU A 44 -6.28 -22.34 0.28
N SER A 45 -6.83 -21.15 0.05
CA SER A 45 -7.78 -20.55 0.99
C SER A 45 -9.15 -21.24 0.92
N PRO A 46 -9.71 -21.65 2.07
CA PRO A 46 -11.06 -22.22 2.12
C PRO A 46 -12.15 -21.29 1.56
N VAL A 47 -11.88 -19.97 1.51
CA VAL A 47 -12.77 -18.95 0.92
C VAL A 47 -13.12 -19.28 -0.53
N PHE A 48 -12.17 -19.81 -1.30
CA PHE A 48 -12.34 -20.09 -2.72
C PHE A 48 -12.82 -21.53 -3.00
N ALA A 49 -12.99 -22.38 -1.98
CA ALA A 49 -13.31 -23.79 -2.19
C ALA A 49 -14.63 -24.01 -2.96
N ALA A 50 -15.68 -23.27 -2.62
CA ALA A 50 -16.97 -23.32 -3.31
C ALA A 50 -16.85 -22.79 -4.76
N PHE A 51 -16.08 -21.72 -4.95
CA PHE A 51 -15.81 -21.15 -6.26
C PHE A 51 -15.08 -22.14 -7.18
N HIS A 52 -14.01 -22.76 -6.70
CA HIS A 52 -13.29 -23.79 -7.46
C HIS A 52 -14.17 -24.98 -7.83
N SER A 53 -15.07 -25.38 -6.92
CA SER A 53 -16.00 -26.48 -7.18
C SER A 53 -16.99 -26.11 -8.28
N ALA A 54 -17.62 -24.93 -8.18
CA ALA A 54 -18.54 -24.44 -9.21
C ALA A 54 -17.87 -24.32 -10.58
N ILE A 55 -16.62 -23.84 -10.62
CA ILE A 55 -15.83 -23.76 -11.85
C ILE A 55 -15.55 -25.14 -12.46
N ARG A 56 -15.19 -26.12 -11.63
CA ARG A 56 -14.93 -27.50 -12.07
C ARG A 56 -16.18 -28.18 -12.64
N ASP A 57 -17.34 -27.88 -12.09
CA ASP A 57 -18.63 -28.43 -12.56
C ASP A 57 -18.97 -27.99 -14.00
N PHE A 58 -18.40 -26.88 -14.48
CA PHE A 58 -18.47 -26.47 -15.89
C PHE A 58 -17.52 -27.24 -16.82
N GLY A 59 -16.85 -28.29 -16.32
CA GLY A 59 -16.09 -29.27 -17.11
C GLY A 59 -14.73 -28.77 -17.61
N ARG A 60 -14.18 -27.71 -17.02
CA ARG A 60 -12.87 -27.15 -17.40
C ARG A 60 -12.03 -26.83 -16.17
N GLU A 61 -10.84 -27.42 -16.11
CA GLU A 61 -9.79 -26.99 -15.16
C GLU A 61 -9.06 -25.73 -15.64
N ASP A 62 -9.22 -25.38 -16.94
CA ASP A 62 -8.63 -24.19 -17.53
C ASP A 62 -9.58 -22.98 -17.46
N TYR A 63 -9.29 -22.09 -16.53
CA TYR A 63 -9.95 -20.79 -16.36
C TYR A 63 -9.94 -19.92 -17.62
N ASP A 64 -8.95 -20.06 -18.51
CA ASP A 64 -8.86 -19.24 -19.72
C ASP A 64 -9.87 -19.69 -20.79
N ALA A 65 -10.39 -20.91 -20.66
CA ALA A 65 -11.37 -21.49 -21.55
C ALA A 65 -12.82 -21.33 -21.05
N ILE A 66 -13.01 -20.72 -19.87
CA ILE A 66 -14.32 -20.42 -19.28
C ILE A 66 -14.73 -19.00 -19.71
N SER A 67 -16.00 -18.82 -20.06
CA SER A 67 -16.50 -17.50 -20.40
C SER A 67 -16.46 -16.56 -19.20
N ASP A 68 -16.20 -15.28 -19.48
CA ASP A 68 -16.11 -14.25 -18.44
C ASP A 68 -17.42 -14.14 -17.63
N ASP A 69 -18.57 -14.34 -18.26
CA ASP A 69 -19.88 -14.32 -17.60
C ASP A 69 -20.03 -15.44 -16.55
N ILE A 70 -19.57 -16.66 -16.88
CA ILE A 70 -19.61 -17.80 -15.94
C ILE A 70 -18.65 -17.54 -14.78
N LEU A 71 -17.45 -17.01 -15.05
CA LEU A 71 -16.49 -16.65 -13.99
C LEU A 71 -17.07 -15.60 -13.04
N LEU A 72 -17.71 -14.57 -13.57
CA LEU A 72 -18.34 -13.51 -12.78
C LEU A 72 -19.49 -14.04 -11.94
N GLU A 73 -20.36 -14.86 -12.53
CA GLU A 73 -21.51 -15.42 -11.82
C GLU A 73 -21.08 -16.38 -10.72
N ALA A 74 -20.14 -17.29 -11.02
CA ALA A 74 -19.56 -18.17 -10.02
C ALA A 74 -18.93 -17.37 -8.88
N PHE A 75 -18.16 -16.32 -9.18
CA PHE A 75 -17.52 -15.49 -8.14
C PHE A 75 -18.57 -14.85 -7.22
N ARG A 76 -19.61 -14.24 -7.79
CA ARG A 76 -20.67 -13.55 -7.04
C ARG A 76 -21.48 -14.48 -6.14
N THR A 77 -21.75 -15.69 -6.61
CA THR A 77 -22.63 -16.64 -5.94
C THR A 77 -21.92 -17.48 -4.89
N THR A 78 -20.60 -17.69 -5.04
CA THR A 78 -19.85 -18.66 -4.22
C THR A 78 -18.84 -18.04 -3.27
N ILE A 79 -18.30 -16.84 -3.57
CA ILE A 79 -17.33 -16.19 -2.69
C ILE A 79 -18.06 -15.46 -1.56
N PRO A 80 -17.91 -15.89 -0.30
CA PRO A 80 -18.55 -15.22 0.82
C PRO A 80 -17.89 -13.87 1.09
N PHE A 81 -18.61 -12.98 1.79
CA PHE A 81 -17.98 -11.82 2.40
C PHE A 81 -16.93 -12.27 3.42
N THR A 82 -15.67 -11.91 3.20
CA THR A 82 -14.56 -12.29 4.07
C THR A 82 -14.20 -11.19 5.06
N ASN A 83 -13.59 -11.59 6.17
CA ASN A 83 -12.95 -10.68 7.12
C ASN A 83 -11.43 -10.90 7.14
N TYR A 84 -10.71 -10.12 7.96
CA TYR A 84 -9.25 -10.21 8.01
C TYR A 84 -8.73 -11.58 8.50
N ASN A 85 -9.53 -12.32 9.28
CA ASN A 85 -9.09 -13.59 9.87
C ASN A 85 -8.87 -14.68 8.81
N SER A 86 -9.55 -14.62 7.65
CA SER A 86 -9.28 -15.54 6.55
C SER A 86 -7.99 -15.20 5.79
N TYR A 87 -7.54 -13.94 5.86
CA TYR A 87 -6.34 -13.44 5.22
C TYR A 87 -5.10 -13.56 6.13
N GLU A 88 -5.28 -13.38 7.44
CA GLU A 88 -4.22 -13.30 8.45
C GLU A 88 -3.23 -14.49 8.41
N PRO A 89 -3.66 -15.77 8.30
CA PRO A 89 -2.72 -16.90 8.29
C PRO A 89 -1.73 -16.85 7.12
N PHE A 90 -2.16 -16.33 5.97
CA PHE A 90 -1.33 -16.27 4.77
C PHE A 90 -0.31 -15.13 4.84
N VAL A 91 -0.71 -13.97 5.38
CA VAL A 91 0.22 -12.85 5.55
C VAL A 91 1.19 -13.07 6.72
N ALA A 92 0.78 -13.83 7.74
CA ALA A 92 1.63 -14.20 8.86
C ALA A 92 2.89 -14.96 8.43
N LYS A 93 2.85 -15.71 7.31
CA LYS A 93 4.01 -16.38 6.72
C LYS A 93 5.14 -15.40 6.35
N PHE A 94 4.81 -14.14 6.01
CA PHE A 94 5.84 -13.12 5.78
C PHE A 94 6.46 -12.60 7.07
N LEU A 95 5.83 -12.82 8.22
CA LEU A 95 6.24 -12.25 9.50
C LEU A 95 6.95 -13.27 10.40
N THR A 96 7.19 -14.48 9.90
CA THR A 96 8.00 -15.49 10.58
C THR A 96 9.45 -15.04 10.65
N GLU A 97 10.19 -15.52 11.66
CA GLU A 97 11.61 -15.19 11.86
C GLU A 97 12.44 -15.58 10.64
N THR A 98 12.16 -16.77 10.09
CA THR A 98 12.72 -17.26 8.82
C THR A 98 11.60 -17.26 7.77
N CYS A 99 11.58 -16.24 6.92
CA CYS A 99 10.61 -16.13 5.82
C CYS A 99 11.22 -16.72 4.55
N GLN A 100 10.82 -17.94 4.20
CA GLN A 100 11.34 -18.66 3.03
C GLN A 100 10.59 -18.24 1.75
N GLU A 101 11.31 -18.08 0.63
CA GLU A 101 10.74 -17.71 -0.66
C GLU A 101 9.63 -18.68 -1.07
N ASP A 102 9.90 -19.99 -0.99
CA ASP A 102 8.94 -21.04 -1.34
C ASP A 102 7.63 -20.92 -0.55
N ASP A 103 7.69 -20.36 0.66
CA ASP A 103 6.53 -20.19 1.52
C ASP A 103 5.68 -18.96 1.17
N VAL A 104 6.23 -17.97 0.47
CA VAL A 104 5.60 -16.65 0.31
C VAL A 104 5.58 -16.12 -1.12
N ARG A 105 6.30 -16.77 -2.04
CA ARG A 105 6.24 -16.48 -3.47
C ARG A 105 4.83 -16.76 -3.99
N ASP A 106 4.35 -15.87 -4.84
CA ASP A 106 3.01 -15.95 -5.44
C ASP A 106 1.87 -16.04 -4.40
N MET A 107 2.07 -15.50 -3.18
CA MET A 107 1.11 -15.65 -2.09
C MET A 107 -0.27 -15.05 -2.42
N PHE A 108 -0.33 -13.76 -2.74
CA PHE A 108 -1.60 -13.05 -3.04
C PHE A 108 -1.66 -12.50 -4.46
N SER A 109 -0.51 -12.39 -5.12
CA SER A 109 -0.36 -12.00 -6.51
C SER A 109 0.98 -12.53 -7.01
N PRO A 110 1.16 -12.71 -8.33
CA PRO A 110 2.42 -13.21 -8.87
C PRO A 110 3.65 -12.41 -8.40
N GLY A 111 4.71 -13.13 -8.04
CA GLY A 111 5.96 -12.65 -7.47
C GLY A 111 5.92 -12.43 -5.96
N LEU A 112 6.82 -11.55 -5.50
CA LEU A 112 6.92 -11.13 -4.10
C LEU A 112 6.36 -9.71 -3.93
N PRO A 113 5.72 -9.38 -2.80
CA PRO A 113 5.22 -8.03 -2.56
C PRO A 113 6.34 -7.00 -2.60
N HIS A 114 6.00 -5.78 -3.02
CA HIS A 114 6.89 -4.63 -2.94
C HIS A 114 7.00 -4.12 -1.50
N HIS A 115 5.88 -4.03 -0.79
CA HIS A 115 5.84 -3.64 0.62
C HIS A 115 4.64 -4.27 1.32
N ILE A 116 4.66 -4.26 2.65
CA ILE A 116 3.54 -4.72 3.47
C ILE A 116 2.97 -3.49 4.20
N ALA A 117 1.76 -3.10 3.85
CA ALA A 117 1.07 -2.00 4.49
C ALA A 117 0.53 -2.46 5.85
N VAL A 118 0.90 -1.72 6.90
CA VAL A 118 0.44 -1.91 8.27
C VAL A 118 -0.63 -0.85 8.54
N THR A 119 -1.83 -1.29 8.89
CA THR A 119 -2.92 -0.40 9.30
C THR A 119 -3.15 -0.57 10.80
N SER A 120 -3.29 0.54 11.52
CA SER A 120 -3.83 0.53 12.88
C SER A 120 -5.25 -0.06 12.79
N SER A 121 -5.50 -1.09 13.59
CA SER A 121 -6.84 -1.65 13.65
C SER A 121 -7.66 -0.82 14.62
N THR A 122 -8.77 -0.26 14.17
CA THR A 122 -9.70 0.49 15.02
C THR A 122 -10.55 -0.43 15.89
N SER A 123 -10.55 -1.73 15.62
CA SER A 123 -11.43 -2.72 16.28
C SER A 123 -10.72 -3.91 16.91
N SER A 124 -9.40 -4.06 16.73
CA SER A 124 -8.60 -5.11 17.36
C SER A 124 -7.27 -4.56 17.86
N PRO A 125 -6.71 -5.09 18.96
CA PRO A 125 -5.40 -4.65 19.46
C PRO A 125 -4.25 -5.04 18.52
N LYS A 126 -4.48 -6.02 17.63
CA LYS A 126 -3.48 -6.47 16.66
C LYS A 126 -3.52 -5.60 15.38
N PRO A 127 -2.36 -5.11 14.90
CA PRO A 127 -2.27 -4.42 13.62
C PRO A 127 -2.59 -5.37 12.47
N LYS A 128 -3.18 -4.84 11.39
CA LYS A 128 -3.45 -5.59 10.16
C LYS A 128 -2.39 -5.30 9.12
N PHE A 129 -1.94 -6.34 8.45
CA PHE A 129 -0.93 -6.32 7.40
C PHE A 129 -1.56 -6.65 6.05
N PHE A 130 -1.20 -5.91 5.01
CA PHE A 130 -1.66 -6.11 3.64
C PHE A 130 -0.49 -6.05 2.66
N CYS A 131 -0.24 -7.16 1.96
CA CYS A 131 0.80 -7.22 0.93
C CYS A 131 0.42 -6.34 -0.28
N LYS A 132 1.32 -5.47 -0.70
CA LYS A 132 1.15 -4.60 -1.86
C LYS A 132 2.17 -4.98 -2.93
N TYR A 133 1.65 -5.25 -4.12
CA TYR A 133 2.43 -5.69 -5.27
C TYR A 133 2.54 -4.54 -6.27
N GLN A 134 3.71 -4.43 -6.89
CA GLN A 134 3.89 -3.54 -8.01
C GLN A 134 3.45 -4.27 -9.28
N HIS A 135 2.50 -3.70 -10.00
CA HIS A 135 2.10 -4.21 -11.31
C HIS A 135 2.63 -3.26 -12.39
N GLN A 136 3.12 -3.79 -13.52
CA GLN A 136 3.79 -2.98 -14.55
C GLN A 136 2.95 -1.80 -15.06
N ASP A 137 1.62 -1.93 -15.05
CA ASP A 137 0.70 -0.86 -15.51
C ASP A 137 0.19 0.06 -14.38
N SER A 138 0.58 -0.18 -13.13
CA SER A 138 -0.17 0.35 -11.99
C SER A 138 0.09 1.81 -11.62
N MET A 139 1.19 2.46 -12.04
CA MET A 139 1.36 3.91 -11.83
C MET A 139 2.65 4.47 -12.46
N ARG A 140 2.55 5.07 -13.64
CA ARG A 140 3.18 6.37 -13.87
C ARG A 140 2.08 7.41 -13.82
N ARG A 141 1.65 7.78 -12.61
CA ARG A 141 0.89 9.02 -12.48
C ARG A 141 1.89 10.13 -12.80
N ASN A 142 1.74 10.73 -13.97
CA ASN A 142 2.26 12.07 -14.20
C ASN A 142 1.57 12.94 -13.14
N LEU A 143 2.28 13.25 -12.05
CA LEU A 143 1.92 14.32 -11.15
C LEU A 143 1.78 15.54 -12.05
N GLY A 144 0.54 15.96 -12.29
CA GLY A 144 0.24 17.00 -13.28
C GLY A 144 1.07 18.25 -13.03
N ASP A 145 1.50 18.91 -14.10
CA ASP A 145 2.33 20.11 -14.13
C ASP A 145 1.65 21.38 -13.52
N SER A 146 0.57 21.20 -12.75
CA SER A 146 -0.24 22.30 -12.22
C SER A 146 0.26 22.74 -10.83
N GLY A 147 1.28 23.60 -10.81
CA GLY A 147 1.71 24.38 -9.65
C GLY A 147 2.75 23.71 -8.74
N GLU A 148 3.48 24.54 -7.98
CA GLU A 148 4.48 24.09 -7.00
C GLU A 148 3.80 23.43 -5.78
N ILE A 149 3.38 22.18 -5.91
CA ILE A 149 2.88 21.40 -4.77
C ILE A 149 4.08 20.86 -3.99
N PHE A 150 4.21 21.30 -2.74
CA PHE A 150 5.20 20.77 -1.81
C PHE A 150 4.66 19.50 -1.13
N TRP A 151 5.21 18.34 -1.51
CA TRP A 151 4.87 17.06 -0.89
C TRP A 151 5.88 16.71 0.20
N THR A 152 5.37 16.41 1.40
CA THR A 152 6.17 15.76 2.44
C THR A 152 5.65 14.36 2.65
N PHE A 153 6.58 13.42 2.77
CA PHE A 153 6.27 12.04 3.10
C PHE A 153 7.37 11.47 3.97
N SER A 154 6.99 10.47 4.76
CA SER A 154 7.92 9.65 5.52
C SER A 154 8.14 8.34 4.77
N LEU A 155 9.38 7.88 4.69
CA LEU A 155 9.74 6.55 4.18
C LEU A 155 9.89 5.52 5.31
N HIS A 156 9.38 5.83 6.50
CA HIS A 156 9.48 4.99 7.68
C HIS A 156 8.82 3.62 7.50
N TYR A 157 9.44 2.60 8.08
CA TYR A 157 8.91 1.25 8.20
C TYR A 157 9.10 0.78 9.65
N ARG A 158 8.19 -0.09 10.10
CA ARG A 158 8.22 -0.69 11.43
C ARG A 158 9.20 -1.86 11.50
N GLN A 159 9.26 -2.64 10.43
CA GLN A 159 10.11 -3.82 10.33
C GLN A 159 10.52 -4.07 8.88
N LEU A 160 11.63 -4.79 8.71
CA LEU A 160 12.09 -5.29 7.42
C LEU A 160 11.90 -6.80 7.41
N VAL A 161 11.10 -7.29 6.48
CA VAL A 161 10.93 -8.72 6.22
C VAL A 161 12.03 -9.14 5.25
N LYS A 162 12.94 -10.01 5.70
CA LYS A 162 13.98 -10.60 4.87
C LYS A 162 13.46 -11.93 4.34
N ILE A 163 13.29 -12.03 3.02
CA ILE A 163 12.86 -13.24 2.35
C ILE A 163 14.11 -13.98 1.88
N GLN A 164 14.23 -15.25 2.26
CA GLN A 164 15.40 -16.08 2.02
C GLN A 164 15.11 -17.20 1.02
N ASP A 165 16.11 -17.57 0.24
CA ASP A 165 16.05 -18.80 -0.56
C ASP A 165 16.37 -20.04 0.30
N ARG A 166 16.40 -21.22 -0.34
CA ARG A 166 16.72 -22.50 0.30
C ARG A 166 18.13 -22.58 0.88
N ASN A 167 19.05 -21.73 0.43
CA ASN A 167 20.42 -21.66 0.91
C ASN A 167 20.54 -20.72 2.13
N GLY A 168 19.48 -19.97 2.44
CA GLY A 168 19.46 -18.95 3.50
C GLY A 168 19.87 -17.56 3.00
N ASP A 169 20.14 -17.39 1.71
CA ASP A 169 20.52 -16.12 1.11
C ASP A 169 19.31 -15.19 1.01
N ILE A 170 19.50 -13.93 1.40
CA ILE A 170 18.42 -12.93 1.34
C ILE A 170 18.23 -12.50 -0.11
N ILE A 171 17.13 -12.93 -0.72
CA ILE A 171 16.78 -12.57 -2.10
C ILE A 171 15.98 -11.27 -2.20
N LYS A 172 15.30 -10.87 -1.12
CA LYS A 172 14.47 -9.66 -1.10
C LYS A 172 14.26 -9.13 0.32
N THR A 173 14.39 -7.83 0.50
CA THR A 173 13.95 -7.14 1.73
C THR A 173 12.66 -6.37 1.46
N VAL A 174 11.60 -6.71 2.20
CA VAL A 174 10.28 -6.08 2.06
C VAL A 174 10.02 -5.20 3.28
N PRO A 175 9.86 -3.87 3.13
CA PRO A 175 9.50 -3.01 4.25
C PRO A 175 8.04 -3.25 4.65
N ALA A 176 7.80 -3.45 5.94
CA ALA A 176 6.46 -3.43 6.52
C ALA A 176 6.28 -2.17 7.36
N GLY A 177 5.32 -1.33 6.99
CA GLY A 177 5.14 0.00 7.60
C GLY A 177 3.87 0.69 7.11
N LEU A 178 3.83 2.02 7.25
CA LEU A 178 2.69 2.81 6.80
C LEU A 178 2.44 2.60 5.30
N GLY A 179 1.19 2.35 4.93
CA GLY A 179 0.82 2.11 3.53
C GLY A 179 1.16 3.29 2.61
N SER A 180 1.08 4.52 3.11
CA SER A 180 1.49 5.73 2.37
C SER A 180 2.98 5.74 2.06
N SER A 181 3.83 5.38 3.03
CA SER A 181 5.28 5.27 2.85
C SER A 181 5.63 4.24 1.77
N GLY A 182 5.01 3.07 1.82
CA GLY A 182 5.20 2.03 0.80
C GLY A 182 4.67 2.43 -0.58
N GLY A 183 3.55 3.15 -0.64
CA GLY A 183 3.00 3.71 -1.87
C GLY A 183 3.93 4.71 -2.55
N VAL A 184 4.56 5.61 -1.78
CA VAL A 184 5.55 6.56 -2.31
C VAL A 184 6.78 5.81 -2.83
N ARG A 185 7.27 4.81 -2.09
CA ARG A 185 8.39 3.99 -2.56
C ARG A 185 8.08 3.34 -3.91
N MET A 186 6.92 2.70 -4.01
CA MET A 186 6.47 2.04 -5.22
C MET A 186 6.30 3.01 -6.40
N LEU A 187 5.76 4.20 -6.15
CA LEU A 187 5.56 5.23 -7.18
C LEU A 187 6.90 5.76 -7.74
N HIS A 188 7.91 5.91 -6.88
CA HIS A 188 9.21 6.48 -7.24
C HIS A 188 10.29 5.43 -7.49
N GLY A 189 9.97 4.14 -7.45
CA GLY A 189 10.94 3.05 -7.58
C GLY A 189 12.01 3.07 -6.49
N LEU A 190 11.67 3.50 -5.27
CA LEU A 190 12.61 3.60 -4.15
C LEU A 190 12.70 2.27 -3.41
N GLU A 191 13.83 1.60 -3.57
CA GLU A 191 14.15 0.37 -2.83
C GLU A 191 14.66 0.69 -1.43
N VAL A 192 14.44 -0.23 -0.49
CA VAL A 192 14.76 -0.01 0.93
C VAL A 192 16.26 -0.10 1.22
N GLU A 193 16.97 -0.90 0.43
CA GLU A 193 18.42 -1.06 0.41
C GLU A 193 19.11 0.28 0.10
N ASN A 194 18.45 1.10 -0.74
CA ASN A 194 18.95 2.38 -1.19
C ASN A 194 18.54 3.56 -0.29
N ASP A 195 17.94 3.31 0.89
CA ASP A 195 17.43 4.37 1.76
C ASP A 195 18.48 5.41 2.14
N HIS A 196 19.72 4.97 2.40
CA HIS A 196 20.84 5.86 2.69
C HIS A 196 21.13 6.87 1.55
N SER A 197 20.85 6.48 0.30
CA SER A 197 21.03 7.29 -0.90
C SER A 197 19.74 8.05 -1.28
N ASN A 198 18.57 7.47 -1.03
CA ASN A 198 17.26 8.11 -1.25
C ASN A 198 17.09 9.37 -0.38
N ILE A 199 17.72 9.42 0.79
CA ILE A 199 17.77 10.60 1.66
C ILE A 199 18.46 11.80 0.97
N LYS A 200 19.37 11.56 0.01
CA LYS A 200 20.13 12.62 -0.68
C LYS A 200 19.38 13.25 -1.85
N LEU A 201 18.27 12.66 -2.32
CA LEU A 201 17.45 13.20 -3.42
C LEU A 201 16.75 14.52 -3.08
N ALA A 202 16.76 14.96 -1.81
CA ALA A 202 16.21 16.24 -1.38
C ALA A 202 17.02 17.49 -1.81
N GLY A 203 18.11 17.32 -2.58
CA GLY A 203 19.09 18.37 -2.87
C GLY A 203 19.16 18.91 -4.30
N THR A 204 18.62 18.23 -5.32
CA THR A 204 18.77 18.67 -6.72
C THR A 204 17.55 19.48 -7.18
N PRO A 205 17.72 20.77 -7.54
CA PRO A 205 16.62 21.61 -8.00
C PRO A 205 16.34 21.32 -9.48
N ARG A 206 15.29 20.56 -9.78
CA ARG A 206 14.63 20.60 -11.10
C ARG A 206 13.11 20.54 -10.90
N HIS A 207 12.46 21.65 -11.26
CA HIS A 207 11.04 21.92 -11.57
C HIS A 207 9.88 21.27 -10.79
N SER A 208 10.12 20.33 -9.88
CA SER A 208 9.23 19.86 -8.82
C SER A 208 10.09 19.34 -7.67
N THR A 209 10.30 20.16 -6.63
CA THR A 209 11.24 19.83 -5.55
C THR A 209 10.60 18.86 -4.56
N LEU A 210 10.70 17.56 -4.88
CA LEU A 210 10.39 16.49 -3.94
C LEU A 210 11.46 16.50 -2.82
N LYS A 211 11.15 17.09 -1.67
CA LYS A 211 12.06 17.05 -0.50
C LYS A 211 11.64 15.92 0.42
N CYS A 212 12.36 14.82 0.30
CA CYS A 212 12.23 13.68 1.20
C CYS A 212 12.83 14.05 2.56
N PHE A 213 12.02 14.05 3.62
CA PHE A 213 12.52 14.22 4.99
C PHE A 213 12.38 12.90 5.73
N HIS A 214 13.52 12.32 6.09
CA HIS A 214 13.54 11.14 6.93
C HIS A 214 13.52 11.58 8.40
N PHE A 215 12.35 11.48 9.04
CA PHE A 215 12.28 11.54 10.50
C PHE A 215 12.47 10.13 11.04
N ILE A 216 13.72 9.72 11.32
CA ILE A 216 13.93 8.63 12.28
C ILE A 216 13.74 9.25 13.66
N VAL A 217 12.50 9.25 14.15
CA VAL A 217 12.31 9.40 15.60
C VAL A 217 12.57 8.02 16.20
N LYS A 218 13.82 7.76 16.59
CA LYS A 218 14.13 6.59 17.42
C LYS A 218 13.60 6.90 18.82
N LEU A 219 12.33 6.61 19.07
CA LEU A 219 11.74 6.70 20.41
C LEU A 219 12.33 5.57 21.26
N SER A 220 13.47 5.82 21.90
CA SER A 220 13.93 4.98 23.01
C SER A 220 13.03 5.28 24.21
N LEU A 221 12.16 4.34 24.58
CA LEU A 221 11.30 4.39 25.77
C LEU A 221 12.10 4.18 27.07
N THR A 222 13.24 4.85 27.19
CA THR A 222 13.99 4.96 28.44
C THR A 222 14.19 6.43 28.72
N ARG A 223 13.31 6.97 29.58
CA ARG A 223 13.38 8.31 30.20
C ARG A 223 13.01 9.54 29.35
N GLY A 224 11.98 9.45 28.50
CA GLY A 224 11.20 10.65 28.12
C GLY A 224 11.95 11.79 27.42
N VAL A 225 13.10 11.53 26.81
CA VAL A 225 13.89 12.54 26.08
C VAL A 225 14.06 12.09 24.64
N VAL A 226 13.44 12.82 23.72
CA VAL A 226 13.66 12.66 22.27
C VAL A 226 14.89 13.48 21.88
N HIS A 227 16.00 12.82 21.59
CA HIS A 227 17.18 13.48 21.03
C HIS A 227 17.02 13.64 19.51
N PHE A 228 17.04 14.89 19.04
CA PHE A 228 17.20 15.22 17.63
C PHE A 228 18.70 15.27 17.31
N SER A 229 19.21 14.31 16.54
CA SER A 229 20.66 14.19 16.31
C SER A 229 21.25 15.19 15.32
N ASP A 230 20.45 16.00 14.60
CA ASP A 230 21.04 17.06 13.76
C ASP A 230 20.09 18.27 13.57
N ARG A 231 20.36 19.36 14.29
CA ARG A 231 19.69 20.67 14.12
C ARG A 231 20.47 21.63 13.21
N ARG A 232 21.67 21.28 12.72
CA ARG A 232 22.63 22.29 12.25
C ARG A 232 22.42 22.75 10.80
N ARG A 233 21.42 22.24 10.07
CA ARG A 233 21.15 22.64 8.67
C ARG A 233 19.67 22.76 8.28
N LEU A 234 18.79 23.10 9.23
CA LEU A 234 17.38 23.37 8.90
C LEU A 234 17.15 24.88 8.76
N HIS A 235 16.54 25.30 7.64
CA HIS A 235 16.11 26.67 7.43
C HIS A 235 15.21 27.14 8.60
N PRO A 236 15.34 28.37 9.13
CA PRO A 236 14.62 28.83 10.33
C PRO A 236 13.08 28.73 10.26
N ARG A 237 12.51 28.67 9.05
CA ARG A 237 11.07 28.43 8.84
C ARG A 237 10.67 26.96 9.01
N LEU A 238 11.54 26.03 8.60
CA LEU A 238 11.33 24.59 8.79
C LEU A 238 11.47 24.20 10.27
N SER A 239 12.38 24.82 11.02
CA SER A 239 12.51 24.56 12.46
C SER A 239 11.24 24.94 13.24
N ARG A 240 10.53 26.01 12.84
CA ARG A 240 9.23 26.39 13.43
C ARG A 240 8.11 25.42 13.07
N ILE A 241 8.03 24.98 11.81
CA ILE A 241 7.05 23.97 11.37
C ILE A 241 7.24 22.66 12.13
N LEU A 242 8.50 22.22 12.30
CA LEU A 242 8.83 21.00 13.02
C LEU A 242 8.61 21.11 14.54
N ALA A 243 8.87 22.28 15.13
CA ALA A 243 8.53 22.53 16.53
C ALA A 243 7.01 22.51 16.77
N HIS A 244 6.22 23.01 15.82
CA HIS A 244 4.76 22.99 15.90
C HIS A 244 4.20 21.56 15.74
N ALA A 245 4.69 20.80 14.76
CA ALA A 245 4.33 19.39 14.58
C ALA A 245 4.71 18.52 15.80
N HIS A 246 5.88 18.77 16.41
CA HIS A 246 6.29 18.12 17.65
C HIS A 246 5.34 18.45 18.82
N THR A 247 4.88 19.70 18.93
CA THR A 247 3.96 20.13 19.99
C THR A 247 2.56 19.50 19.85
N LEU A 248 2.11 19.27 18.61
CA LEU A 248 0.88 18.55 18.32
C LEU A 248 1.01 17.04 18.62
N CYS A 249 2.15 16.43 18.30
CA CYS A 249 2.42 15.03 18.62
C CYS A 249 2.52 14.77 20.13
N THR A 250 3.18 15.64 20.91
CA THR A 250 3.38 15.41 22.36
C THR A 250 2.14 15.69 23.20
N ARG A 251 1.23 16.57 22.76
CA ARG A 251 -0.04 16.84 23.46
C ARG A 251 -1.17 15.87 23.08
N GLY A 252 -1.06 15.16 21.95
CA GLY A 252 -2.05 14.18 21.49
C GLY A 252 -1.76 12.72 21.87
N TRP A 253 -0.59 12.43 22.45
CA TRP A 253 -0.16 11.07 22.81
C TRP A 253 -0.81 10.56 24.11
N GLN A 254 -2.13 10.35 24.07
CA GLN A 254 -2.84 9.41 24.95
C GLN A 254 -3.49 8.35 24.06
N GLY A 255 -2.69 7.36 23.66
CA GLY A 255 -3.18 6.05 23.20
C GLY A 255 -3.96 6.01 21.87
N ARG A 256 -3.76 6.95 20.94
CA ARG A 256 -4.34 6.85 19.58
C ARG A 256 -3.27 7.04 18.52
N ASP A 257 -3.12 6.02 17.67
CA ASP A 257 -2.36 6.07 16.42
C ASP A 257 -3.17 6.82 15.34
N ASP A 258 -3.42 8.12 15.57
CA ASP A 258 -4.08 8.97 14.58
C ASP A 258 -3.06 9.53 13.56
N ILE A 259 -3.39 9.39 12.29
CA ILE A 259 -2.60 9.87 11.14
C ILE A 259 -2.91 11.37 10.95
N TYR A 260 -1.91 12.23 11.12
CA TYR A 260 -2.00 13.63 10.71
C TYR A 260 -1.34 13.80 9.33
N ASN A 261 -2.14 13.99 8.29
CA ASN A 261 -1.65 14.57 7.04
C ASN A 261 -1.62 16.10 7.22
N LEU A 262 -0.43 16.70 7.29
CA LEU A 262 -0.28 18.15 7.23
C LEU A 262 -0.34 18.57 5.75
N TYR A 263 -1.46 19.19 5.34
CA TYR A 263 -1.55 19.87 4.06
C TYR A 263 -1.23 21.35 4.27
N TYR A 264 -0.25 21.88 3.54
CA TYR A 264 -0.02 23.32 3.45
C TYR A 264 -0.36 23.77 2.03
N VAL A 265 -1.37 24.64 1.90
CA VAL A 265 -1.70 25.30 0.64
C VAL A 265 -1.06 26.68 0.68
N ARG A 266 -0.21 26.98 -0.30
CA ARG A 266 0.32 28.33 -0.51
C ARG A 266 -0.77 29.14 -1.19
N SER A 267 -1.34 30.13 -0.47
CA SER A 267 -2.11 31.22 -1.05
C SER A 267 -1.18 32.25 -1.68
#